data_AF-A0A9E5NHE2-F1
#
_entry.id   AF-A0A9E5NHE2-F1
#
_cell.length_a   1.000
_cell.length_b   1.000
_cell.length_c   1.000
_cell.angle_alpha   90.00
_cell.angle_beta   90.00
_cell.angle_gamma   90.00
#
_symmetry.space_group_name_H-M   'P 1'
#
loop_
_entity.id
_entity.type
_entity.pdbx_description
1 polymer ?
#
loop_
_entity_poly.entity_id
_entity_poly.type
_entity_poly.pdbx_seq_one_letter_code
_entity_poly.pdbx_strand_id
1 'polypeptide(L)'
;EVFPSIFKKFGDEVGVEAIGVAGEQLMTNAGVCFNDIDGRPSRYAGRGGLGAVLGSKGLKLIIVDDTGAPGVEIADKELFLKGCTKLEEALKTHDITKPGGALNSYGTAVLVNIMNEAGGYPTRNFREGRFEGAAATSGEAIRKICETRGGAGMTGHLCHSGCVIQCSNVYPKPDGTEHVSCIEYESDWALGANCGIG
;
A
#
# COMPACT_ATOMS: atom_id res chain seq x y z
N GLU A 1 16.17 -0.87 3.46
CA GLU A 1 17.57 -0.77 3.92
C GLU A 1 17.83 0.40 4.86
N VAL A 2 17.48 1.64 4.50
CA VAL A 2 17.83 2.82 5.32
C VAL A 2 16.97 2.97 6.59
N PHE A 3 15.68 2.64 6.53
CA PHE A 3 14.72 2.91 7.60
C PHE A 3 15.11 2.34 8.98
N PRO A 4 15.57 1.09 9.12
CA PRO A 4 16.03 0.57 10.42
C PRO A 4 17.13 1.41 11.08
N SER A 5 18.04 1.98 10.28
CA SER A 5 19.10 2.86 10.81
C SER A 5 18.57 4.23 11.25
N ILE A 6 17.51 4.71 10.60
CA ILE A 6 16.82 5.96 10.95
C ILE A 6 16.11 5.79 12.28
N PHE A 7 15.30 4.75 12.43
CA PHE A 7 14.60 4.48 13.68
C PHE A 7 15.54 4.24 14.86
N LYS A 8 16.66 3.51 14.65
CA LYS A 8 17.71 3.37 15.66
C LYS A 8 18.29 4.71 16.13
N LYS A 9 18.32 5.73 15.27
CA LYS A 9 18.92 7.03 15.57
C LYS A 9 17.91 8.04 16.12
N PHE A 10 16.68 8.02 15.64
CA PHE A 10 15.67 9.06 15.92
C PHE A 10 14.46 8.55 16.72
N GLY A 11 14.40 7.25 17.02
CA GLY A 11 13.25 6.61 17.67
C GLY A 11 12.25 6.06 16.65
N ASP A 12 11.34 5.21 17.12
CA ASP A 12 10.40 4.46 16.28
C ASP A 12 9.11 5.24 15.97
N GLU A 13 8.89 6.38 16.63
CA GLU A 13 7.68 7.20 16.53
C GLU A 13 7.78 8.31 15.46
N VAL A 14 8.89 8.38 14.71
CA VAL A 14 9.09 9.40 13.67
C VAL A 14 8.44 9.00 12.34
N GLY A 15 7.88 9.98 11.64
CA GLY A 15 7.53 9.87 10.23
C GLY A 15 8.78 9.99 9.35
N VAL A 16 8.91 9.12 8.34
CA VAL A 16 10.03 9.09 7.41
C VAL A 16 9.51 9.10 5.99
N GLU A 17 9.92 10.10 5.23
CA GLU A 17 9.77 10.19 3.78
C GLU A 17 11.15 10.02 3.14
N ALA A 18 11.28 9.19 2.10
CA ALA A 18 12.57 8.98 1.44
C ALA A 18 12.45 8.62 -0.05
N ILE A 19 13.54 8.88 -0.78
CA ILE A 19 13.73 8.37 -2.14
C ILE A 19 14.68 7.18 -2.18
N GLY A 20 14.46 6.27 -3.12
CA GLY A 20 15.38 5.18 -3.45
C GLY A 20 16.43 5.59 -4.48
N VAL A 21 17.20 4.62 -4.96
CA VAL A 21 18.23 4.79 -6.02
C VAL A 21 17.62 5.36 -7.30
N ALA A 22 16.38 4.99 -7.64
CA ALA A 22 15.69 5.55 -8.80
C ALA A 22 15.54 7.08 -8.71
N GLY A 23 15.30 7.62 -7.52
CA GLY A 23 15.23 9.06 -7.29
C GLY A 23 16.60 9.72 -7.40
N GLU A 24 17.63 9.11 -6.80
CA GLU A 24 19.03 9.58 -6.88
C GLU A 24 19.54 9.64 -8.32
N GLN A 25 19.15 8.67 -9.14
CA GLN A 25 19.50 8.59 -10.57
C GLN A 25 18.55 9.37 -11.47
N LEU A 26 17.64 10.17 -10.91
CA LEU A 26 16.71 11.03 -11.65
C LEU A 26 15.82 10.28 -12.66
N MET A 27 15.46 9.03 -12.36
CA MET A 27 14.56 8.25 -13.20
C MET A 27 13.19 8.90 -13.24
N THR A 28 12.64 9.14 -14.44
CA THR A 28 11.46 9.99 -14.64
C THR A 28 10.18 9.52 -13.93
N ASN A 29 10.09 8.22 -13.61
CA ASN A 29 8.99 7.64 -12.85
C ASN A 29 9.36 7.29 -11.39
N ALA A 30 10.48 7.83 -10.87
CA ALA A 30 10.82 7.64 -9.47
C ALA A 30 9.77 8.30 -8.55
N GLY A 31 9.34 7.56 -7.54
CA GLY A 31 8.41 8.02 -6.52
C GLY A 31 9.09 8.25 -5.18
N VAL A 32 8.27 8.48 -4.18
CA VAL A 32 8.68 8.76 -2.80
C VAL A 32 8.03 7.74 -1.87
N CYS A 33 8.83 7.11 -1.00
CA CYS A 33 8.39 6.13 -0.01
C CYS A 33 8.15 6.78 1.35
N PHE A 34 7.12 6.32 2.05
CA PHE A 34 6.82 6.67 3.44
C PHE A 34 6.76 5.41 4.29
N ASN A 35 7.06 5.55 5.59
CA ASN A 35 6.84 4.46 6.53
C ASN A 35 5.34 4.20 6.75
N ASP A 36 4.99 2.93 6.98
CA ASP A 36 3.73 2.56 7.61
C ASP A 36 3.88 2.49 9.14
N ILE A 37 2.81 2.02 9.79
CA ILE A 37 2.72 1.89 11.25
C ILE A 37 3.71 0.90 11.85
N ASP A 38 4.29 0.00 11.04
CA ASP A 38 5.30 -0.97 11.47
C ASP A 38 6.72 -0.53 11.04
N GLY A 39 6.87 0.73 10.62
CA GLY A 39 8.15 1.28 10.18
C GLY A 39 8.60 0.79 8.80
N ARG A 40 7.72 0.21 7.97
CA ARG A 40 8.13 -0.31 6.65
C ARG A 40 7.98 0.76 5.57
N PRO A 41 8.92 0.90 4.61
CA PRO A 41 8.83 1.84 3.49
C PRO A 41 7.81 1.39 2.42
N SER A 42 6.56 1.15 2.83
CA SER A 42 5.54 0.43 2.06
C SER A 42 4.44 1.35 1.49
N ARG A 43 4.47 2.65 1.78
CA ARG A 43 3.51 3.65 1.27
C ARG A 43 4.21 4.52 0.24
N TYR A 44 3.54 4.80 -0.88
CA TYR A 44 4.26 5.30 -2.06
C TYR A 44 3.51 6.40 -2.81
N ALA A 45 4.12 7.59 -2.90
CA ALA A 45 3.75 8.60 -3.87
C ALA A 45 4.44 8.29 -5.20
N GLY A 46 3.83 7.38 -5.97
CA GLY A 46 4.53 6.64 -7.02
C GLY A 46 4.55 7.23 -8.43
N ARG A 47 3.75 8.25 -8.73
CA ARG A 47 3.59 8.78 -10.10
C ARG A 47 4.01 10.25 -10.18
N GLY A 48 4.35 10.69 -11.40
CA GLY A 48 4.69 12.09 -11.68
C GLY A 48 6.16 12.46 -11.43
N GLY A 49 7.03 11.48 -11.11
CA GLY A 49 8.47 11.71 -11.01
C GLY A 49 8.91 12.50 -9.78
N LEU A 50 8.09 12.54 -8.72
CA LEU A 50 8.40 13.27 -7.49
C LEU A 50 9.76 12.85 -6.89
N GLY A 51 10.09 11.55 -6.93
CA GLY A 51 11.36 11.04 -6.45
C GLY A 51 12.57 11.61 -7.21
N ALA A 52 12.44 11.83 -8.53
CA ALA A 52 13.48 12.48 -9.33
C ALA A 52 13.59 13.97 -9.01
N VAL A 53 12.47 14.64 -8.73
CA VAL A 53 12.49 16.04 -8.28
C VAL A 53 13.25 16.17 -6.96
N LEU A 54 12.99 15.31 -5.98
CA LEU A 54 13.72 15.28 -4.71
C LEU A 54 15.21 14.97 -4.94
N GLY A 55 15.51 13.94 -5.75
CA GLY A 55 16.88 13.57 -6.11
C GLY A 55 17.66 14.70 -6.78
N SER A 56 17.02 15.47 -7.66
CA SER A 56 17.65 16.63 -8.34
C SER A 56 18.08 17.74 -7.38
N LYS A 57 17.49 17.76 -6.17
CA LYS A 57 17.82 18.72 -5.10
C LYS A 57 18.81 18.14 -4.08
N GLY A 58 19.29 16.91 -4.28
CA GLY A 58 20.13 16.21 -3.32
C GLY A 58 19.40 15.84 -2.02
N LEU A 59 18.06 15.81 -2.03
CA LEU A 59 17.26 15.51 -0.85
C LEU A 59 16.97 14.02 -0.76
N LYS A 60 17.65 13.32 0.16
CA LYS A 60 17.53 11.86 0.32
C LYS A 60 16.30 11.44 1.12
N LEU A 61 16.02 12.16 2.20
CA LEU A 61 14.93 11.85 3.13
C LEU A 61 14.53 13.08 3.94
N ILE A 62 13.31 13.06 4.46
CA ILE A 62 12.77 13.99 5.46
C ILE A 62 12.32 13.14 6.66
N ILE A 63 12.63 13.61 7.87
CA ILE A 63 12.16 13.00 9.11
C ILE A 63 11.28 14.01 9.82
N VAL A 64 10.11 13.57 10.26
CA VAL A 64 9.17 14.36 11.04
C VAL A 64 9.00 13.70 12.40
N ASP A 65 9.43 14.41 13.44
CA ASP A 65 9.16 14.07 14.83
C ASP A 65 8.19 15.12 15.36
N ASP A 66 6.98 14.69 15.73
CA ASP A 66 5.94 15.57 16.25
C ASP A 66 5.93 15.63 17.79
N THR A 67 6.97 15.11 18.46
CA THR A 67 7.11 15.19 19.91
C THR A 67 7.07 16.64 20.39
N GLY A 68 6.05 16.97 21.17
CA GLY A 68 5.82 18.31 21.71
C GLY A 68 5.23 19.31 20.71
N ALA A 69 4.90 18.87 19.49
CA ALA A 69 4.14 19.68 18.55
C ALA A 69 2.69 19.87 19.03
N PRO A 70 2.06 21.04 18.76
CA PRO A 70 0.65 21.21 19.03
C PRO A 70 -0.17 20.27 18.15
N GLY A 71 -1.16 19.61 18.73
CA GLY A 71 -2.18 18.90 17.95
C GLY A 71 -3.00 19.85 17.07
N VAL A 72 -3.77 19.28 16.15
CA VAL A 72 -4.68 20.05 15.31
C VAL A 72 -5.88 20.53 16.14
N GLU A 73 -6.11 21.84 16.17
CA GLU A 73 -7.29 22.42 16.80
C GLU A 73 -8.54 22.16 15.95
N ILE A 74 -9.50 21.43 16.51
CA ILE A 74 -10.79 21.17 15.90
C ILE A 74 -11.78 22.23 16.37
N ALA A 75 -12.23 23.09 15.45
CA ALA A 75 -13.09 24.24 15.74
C ALA A 75 -14.42 23.84 16.43
N ASP A 76 -15.05 22.76 15.97
CA ASP A 76 -16.23 22.16 16.59
C ASP A 76 -15.99 20.67 16.79
N LYS A 77 -15.55 20.30 18.00
CA LYS A 77 -15.20 18.92 18.36
C LYS A 77 -16.41 17.99 18.33
N GLU A 78 -17.58 18.48 18.74
CA GLU A 78 -18.79 17.65 18.78
C GLU A 78 -19.26 17.31 17.37
N LEU A 79 -19.33 18.32 16.50
CA LEU A 79 -19.71 18.14 15.11
C LEU A 79 -18.71 17.26 14.35
N PHE A 80 -17.42 17.45 14.60
CA PHE A 80 -16.36 16.62 14.00
C PHE A 80 -16.51 15.16 14.40
N LEU A 81 -16.65 14.86 15.69
CA LEU A 81 -16.81 13.49 16.18
C LEU A 81 -18.08 12.84 15.64
N LYS A 82 -19.19 13.59 15.56
CA LYS A 82 -20.43 13.10 14.92
C LYS A 82 -20.22 12.73 13.45
N GLY A 83 -19.45 13.54 12.72
CA GLY A 83 -19.06 13.24 11.34
C GLY A 83 -18.20 11.99 11.22
N CYS A 84 -17.19 11.86 12.08
CA CYS A 84 -16.30 10.69 12.14
C CYS A 84 -17.09 9.40 12.42
N THR A 85 -17.97 9.40 13.42
CA THR A 85 -18.81 8.23 13.74
C THR A 85 -19.69 7.83 12.55
N LYS A 86 -20.35 8.81 11.90
CA LYS A 86 -21.19 8.53 10.73
C LYS A 86 -20.40 7.93 9.57
N LEU A 87 -19.20 8.45 9.29
CA LEU A 87 -18.32 7.92 8.24
C LEU A 87 -17.85 6.51 8.60
N GLU A 88 -17.41 6.30 9.83
CA GLU A 88 -16.96 5.01 10.34
C GLU A 88 -18.06 3.95 10.24
N GLU A 89 -19.29 4.26 10.65
CA GLU A 89 -20.43 3.36 10.53
C GLU A 89 -20.73 2.99 9.07
N ALA A 90 -20.70 3.97 8.16
CA ALA A 90 -20.91 3.72 6.73
C ALA A 90 -19.82 2.79 6.17
N LEU A 91 -18.56 3.01 6.52
CA LEU A 91 -17.45 2.17 6.08
C LEU A 91 -17.53 0.76 6.68
N LYS A 92 -17.90 0.62 7.95
CA LYS A 92 -18.01 -0.67 8.64
C LYS A 92 -19.23 -1.50 8.25
N THR A 93 -20.17 -0.94 7.50
CA THR A 93 -21.39 -1.65 7.07
C THR A 93 -21.42 -1.97 5.57
N HIS A 94 -20.68 -1.22 4.75
CA HIS A 94 -20.63 -1.44 3.31
C HIS A 94 -19.76 -2.66 2.93
N ASP A 95 -20.26 -3.53 2.04
CA ASP A 95 -19.64 -4.83 1.72
C ASP A 95 -18.20 -4.76 1.19
N ILE A 96 -17.83 -3.64 0.56
CA ILE A 96 -16.46 -3.42 0.09
C ILE A 96 -15.50 -3.09 1.23
N THR A 97 -15.94 -2.31 2.22
CA THR A 97 -15.05 -1.63 3.18
C THR A 97 -15.17 -2.16 4.61
N LYS A 98 -16.23 -2.92 4.92
CA LYS A 98 -16.45 -3.48 6.25
C LYS A 98 -15.34 -4.45 6.65
N PRO A 99 -15.15 -4.72 7.95
CA PRO A 99 -14.33 -5.84 8.41
C PRO A 99 -14.76 -7.15 7.73
N GLY A 100 -13.80 -7.88 7.16
CA GLY A 100 -14.08 -9.07 6.34
C GLY A 100 -14.71 -8.79 4.96
N GLY A 101 -14.92 -7.53 4.59
CA GLY A 101 -15.36 -7.10 3.26
C GLY A 101 -14.29 -7.27 2.18
N ALA A 102 -14.61 -6.85 0.95
CA ALA A 102 -13.75 -7.09 -0.21
C ALA A 102 -12.32 -6.55 -0.04
N LEU A 103 -12.16 -5.27 0.31
CA LEU A 103 -10.84 -4.64 0.47
C LEU A 103 -10.09 -5.22 1.68
N ASN A 104 -10.77 -5.45 2.79
CA ASN A 104 -10.15 -6.02 3.99
C ASN A 104 -9.64 -7.45 3.74
N SER A 105 -10.43 -8.26 3.03
CA SER A 105 -10.13 -9.67 2.75
C SER A 105 -9.09 -9.89 1.66
N TYR A 106 -9.10 -9.06 0.61
CA TYR A 106 -8.39 -9.36 -0.65
C TYR A 106 -7.54 -8.19 -1.15
N GLY A 107 -7.57 -7.05 -0.45
CA GLY A 107 -6.96 -5.80 -0.91
C GLY A 107 -7.57 -5.29 -2.20
N THR A 108 -6.90 -4.32 -2.83
CA THR A 108 -7.32 -3.79 -4.14
C THR A 108 -7.25 -4.86 -5.23
N ALA A 109 -6.37 -5.86 -5.08
CA ALA A 109 -6.22 -7.00 -5.99
C ALA A 109 -7.49 -7.87 -6.13
N VAL A 110 -8.54 -7.64 -5.33
CA VAL A 110 -9.89 -8.17 -5.60
C VAL A 110 -10.39 -7.82 -7.01
N LEU A 111 -9.90 -6.72 -7.58
CA LEU A 111 -10.26 -6.28 -8.92
C LEU A 111 -9.69 -7.15 -10.04
N VAL A 112 -8.65 -7.96 -9.79
CA VAL A 112 -8.00 -8.78 -10.84
C VAL A 112 -9.02 -9.68 -11.53
N ASN A 113 -9.75 -10.52 -10.78
CA ASN A 113 -10.74 -11.43 -11.35
C ASN A 113 -11.93 -10.68 -11.96
N ILE A 114 -12.39 -9.61 -11.30
CA ILE A 114 -13.52 -8.78 -11.76
C ILE A 114 -13.21 -8.16 -13.12
N MET A 115 -12.04 -7.52 -13.24
CA MET A 115 -11.61 -6.84 -14.46
C MET A 115 -11.28 -7.84 -15.57
N ASN A 116 -10.72 -9.00 -15.22
CA ASN A 116 -10.44 -10.06 -16.19
C ASN A 116 -11.74 -10.62 -16.80
N GLU A 117 -12.75 -10.93 -15.97
CA GLU A 117 -14.04 -11.41 -16.47
C GLU A 117 -14.74 -10.34 -17.31
N ALA A 118 -14.70 -9.08 -16.88
CA ALA A 118 -15.23 -7.94 -17.62
C ALA A 118 -14.51 -7.65 -18.95
N GLY A 119 -13.35 -8.28 -19.22
CA GLY A 119 -12.56 -8.04 -20.43
C GLY A 119 -11.80 -6.71 -20.40
N GLY A 120 -11.51 -6.18 -19.21
CA GLY A 120 -10.83 -4.91 -18.98
C GLY A 120 -9.50 -5.02 -18.24
N TYR A 121 -8.92 -6.22 -18.09
CA TYR A 121 -7.65 -6.43 -17.39
C TYR A 121 -6.47 -6.24 -18.38
N PRO A 122 -5.63 -5.20 -18.20
CA PRO A 122 -4.58 -4.88 -19.17
C PRO A 122 -3.58 -6.02 -19.37
N THR A 123 -3.55 -6.57 -20.59
CA THR A 123 -2.74 -7.75 -20.90
C THR A 123 -1.84 -7.49 -22.11
N ARG A 124 -0.55 -7.84 -22.00
CA ARG A 124 0.48 -7.73 -23.05
C ARG A 124 0.52 -6.33 -23.71
N ASN A 125 0.77 -5.30 -22.91
CA ASN A 125 0.74 -3.90 -23.31
C ASN A 125 -0.62 -3.48 -23.89
N PHE A 126 -1.69 -3.74 -23.13
CA PHE A 126 -3.09 -3.40 -23.49
C PHE A 126 -3.59 -4.01 -24.82
N ARG A 127 -2.93 -5.05 -25.35
CA ARG A 127 -3.36 -5.72 -26.59
C ARG A 127 -4.61 -6.57 -26.38
N GLU A 128 -4.77 -7.09 -25.17
CA GLU A 128 -5.85 -7.96 -24.75
C GLU A 128 -6.44 -7.44 -23.43
N GLY A 129 -7.72 -7.73 -23.21
CA GLY A 129 -8.43 -7.37 -21.98
C GLY A 129 -8.62 -8.52 -20.99
N ARG A 130 -8.03 -9.69 -21.31
CA ARG A 130 -8.08 -10.89 -20.49
C ARG A 130 -6.72 -11.57 -20.48
N PHE A 131 -6.35 -12.11 -19.33
CA PHE A 131 -5.14 -12.89 -19.13
C PHE A 131 -5.49 -14.27 -18.58
N GLU A 132 -4.96 -15.30 -19.20
CA GLU A 132 -5.18 -16.69 -18.82
C GLU A 132 -4.69 -17.01 -17.40
N GLY A 133 -3.66 -16.29 -16.92
CA GLY A 133 -3.07 -16.46 -15.59
C GLY A 133 -3.65 -15.57 -14.49
N ALA A 134 -4.66 -14.73 -14.77
CA ALA A 134 -5.15 -13.71 -13.82
C ALA A 134 -5.53 -14.26 -12.44
N ALA A 135 -6.13 -15.46 -12.39
CA ALA A 135 -6.53 -16.08 -11.13
C ALA A 135 -5.35 -16.44 -10.20
N ALA A 136 -4.12 -16.57 -10.72
CA ALA A 136 -2.93 -16.88 -9.93
C ALA A 136 -2.39 -15.66 -9.17
N THR A 137 -2.72 -14.45 -9.63
CA THR A 137 -2.25 -13.19 -9.06
C THR A 137 -3.36 -12.39 -8.36
N SER A 138 -4.59 -12.93 -8.34
CA SER A 138 -5.74 -12.25 -7.76
C SER A 138 -5.65 -12.05 -6.25
N GLY A 139 -6.47 -11.15 -5.72
CA GLY A 139 -6.56 -10.92 -4.27
C GLY A 139 -6.89 -12.18 -3.46
N GLU A 140 -7.70 -13.09 -4.01
CA GLU A 140 -8.00 -14.40 -3.42
C GLU A 140 -6.76 -15.31 -3.40
N ALA A 141 -5.95 -15.32 -4.46
CA ALA A 141 -4.70 -16.06 -4.49
C ALA A 141 -3.69 -15.50 -3.48
N ILE A 142 -3.54 -14.17 -3.40
CA ILE A 142 -2.71 -13.49 -2.41
C ILE A 142 -3.16 -13.88 -0.99
N ARG A 143 -4.46 -13.80 -0.69
CA ARG A 143 -5.00 -14.20 0.62
C ARG A 143 -4.68 -15.65 0.95
N LYS A 144 -4.95 -16.57 0.02
CA LYS A 144 -4.66 -18.00 0.21
C LYS A 144 -3.17 -18.24 0.47
N ILE A 145 -2.29 -17.52 -0.21
CA ILE A 145 -0.84 -17.60 0.00
C ILE A 145 -0.46 -17.10 1.39
N CYS A 146 -1.01 -15.96 1.83
CA CYS A 146 -0.80 -15.45 3.20
C CYS A 146 -1.25 -16.46 4.25
N GLU A 147 -2.44 -17.05 4.10
CA GLU A 147 -2.96 -18.07 5.02
C GLU A 147 -2.12 -19.35 5.01
N THR A 148 -1.67 -19.81 3.83
CA THR A 148 -0.94 -21.08 3.68
C THR A 148 0.50 -20.97 4.15
N ARG A 149 1.20 -19.87 3.84
CA ARG A 149 2.60 -19.66 4.22
C ARG A 149 2.73 -19.15 5.67
N GLY A 150 1.72 -18.45 6.18
CA GLY A 150 1.71 -17.92 7.54
C GLY A 150 2.85 -16.94 7.82
N GLY A 151 3.29 -16.88 9.08
CA GLY A 151 4.37 -16.00 9.51
C GLY A 151 3.98 -14.53 9.42
N ALA A 152 4.75 -13.75 8.65
CA ALA A 152 4.47 -12.34 8.39
C ALA A 152 3.28 -12.12 7.43
N GLY A 153 2.78 -13.19 6.79
CA GLY A 153 1.72 -13.12 5.81
C GLY A 153 0.38 -12.67 6.38
N MET A 154 -0.19 -11.60 5.82
CA MET A 154 -1.51 -11.12 6.23
C MET A 154 -2.21 -10.32 5.12
N THR A 155 -3.55 -10.39 5.13
CA THR A 155 -4.45 -9.39 4.52
C THR A 155 -5.13 -8.64 5.67
N GLY A 156 -5.77 -7.49 5.41
CA GLY A 156 -6.33 -6.70 6.50
C GLY A 156 -5.27 -5.84 7.21
N HIS A 157 -4.19 -5.46 6.53
CA HIS A 157 -3.12 -4.66 7.12
C HIS A 157 -3.47 -3.16 7.13
N LEU A 158 -3.09 -2.48 8.22
CA LEU A 158 -3.32 -1.05 8.44
C LEU A 158 -2.30 -0.20 7.70
N CYS A 159 -2.74 0.85 7.00
CA CYS A 159 -1.83 1.84 6.43
C CYS A 159 -1.50 2.99 7.38
N HIS A 160 -2.43 3.35 8.26
CA HIS A 160 -2.28 4.34 9.34
C HIS A 160 -3.22 3.97 10.49
N SER A 161 -2.98 4.51 11.68
CA SER A 161 -3.68 4.18 12.93
C SER A 161 -5.20 4.41 12.91
N GLY A 162 -5.69 5.35 12.09
CA GLY A 162 -7.11 5.66 11.96
C GLY A 162 -7.85 4.87 10.87
N CYS A 163 -7.19 3.98 10.14
CA CYS A 163 -7.80 3.27 9.03
C CYS A 163 -8.71 2.13 9.51
N VAL A 164 -10.00 2.25 9.25
CA VAL A 164 -10.99 1.20 9.60
C VAL A 164 -11.21 0.15 8.50
N ILE A 165 -10.65 0.35 7.31
CA ILE A 165 -10.82 -0.53 6.13
C ILE A 165 -9.73 -1.61 6.09
N GLN A 166 -8.48 -1.21 6.29
CA GLN A 166 -7.30 -2.09 6.32
C GLN A 166 -7.10 -2.88 5.01
N CYS A 167 -7.00 -2.18 3.87
CA CYS A 167 -6.93 -2.82 2.55
C CYS A 167 -5.53 -3.40 2.18
N SER A 168 -4.49 -3.07 2.94
CA SER A 168 -3.12 -3.48 2.62
C SER A 168 -2.92 -4.98 2.88
N ASN A 169 -1.87 -5.54 2.29
CA ASN A 169 -1.39 -6.89 2.59
C ASN A 169 0.12 -6.89 2.87
N VAL A 170 0.59 -7.99 3.44
CA VAL A 170 2.00 -8.33 3.60
C VAL A 170 2.17 -9.70 2.96
N TYR A 171 2.87 -9.76 1.82
CA TYR A 171 3.06 -10.99 1.08
C TYR A 171 4.28 -11.73 1.63
N PRO A 172 4.13 -12.99 2.11
CA PRO A 172 5.24 -13.74 2.71
C PRO A 172 6.00 -14.57 1.67
N LYS A 173 7.28 -14.80 1.96
CA LYS A 173 8.13 -15.82 1.31
C LYS A 173 7.68 -17.22 1.72
N PRO A 174 8.13 -18.28 1.00
CA PRO A 174 7.82 -19.67 1.37
C PRO A 174 8.21 -20.09 2.79
N ASP A 175 9.18 -19.42 3.40
CA ASP A 175 9.62 -19.64 4.78
C ASP A 175 8.80 -18.84 5.83
N GLY A 176 7.76 -18.12 5.39
CA GLY A 176 6.91 -17.29 6.25
C GLY A 176 7.49 -15.93 6.60
N THR A 177 8.73 -15.60 6.18
CA THR A 177 9.29 -14.27 6.37
C THR A 177 8.68 -13.27 5.39
N GLU A 178 8.70 -11.98 5.72
CA GLU A 178 8.18 -10.94 4.83
C GLU A 178 8.92 -10.94 3.48
N HIS A 179 8.16 -10.91 2.39
CA HIS A 179 8.73 -10.69 1.06
C HIS A 179 8.56 -9.24 0.60
N VAL A 180 7.33 -8.74 0.61
CA VAL A 180 6.96 -7.41 0.12
C VAL A 180 5.65 -6.96 0.76
N SER A 181 5.51 -5.66 1.01
CA SER A 181 4.25 -5.02 1.35
C SER A 181 4.19 -3.64 0.68
N CYS A 182 3.08 -3.22 0.06
CA CYS A 182 1.88 -3.99 -0.30
C CYS A 182 1.90 -4.38 -1.79
N ILE A 183 1.18 -5.45 -2.14
CA ILE A 183 0.81 -5.72 -3.53
C ILE A 183 -0.57 -5.10 -3.77
N GLU A 184 -0.63 -4.10 -4.64
CA GLU A 184 -1.88 -3.44 -5.06
C GLU A 184 -2.27 -3.90 -6.48
N TYR A 185 -3.54 -3.76 -6.84
CA TYR A 185 -4.07 -4.10 -8.16
C TYR A 185 -3.24 -3.49 -9.30
N GLU A 186 -2.88 -2.21 -9.19
CA GLU A 186 -2.03 -1.47 -10.12
C GLU A 186 -0.67 -2.12 -10.32
N SER A 187 0.00 -2.47 -9.23
CA SER A 187 1.32 -3.11 -9.28
C SER A 187 1.22 -4.51 -9.89
N ASP A 188 0.15 -5.23 -9.56
CA ASP A 188 -0.11 -6.57 -10.06
C ASP A 188 -0.28 -6.59 -11.58
N TRP A 189 -1.22 -5.81 -12.13
CA TRP A 189 -1.44 -5.83 -13.58
C TRP A 189 -0.25 -5.24 -14.34
N ALA A 190 0.37 -4.18 -13.81
CA ALA A 190 1.41 -3.45 -14.54
C ALA A 190 2.70 -4.26 -14.68
N LEU A 191 3.03 -5.06 -13.67
CA LEU A 191 4.24 -5.89 -13.65
C LEU A 191 3.97 -7.37 -13.99
N GLY A 192 2.71 -7.80 -13.96
CA GLY A 192 2.26 -9.14 -14.32
C GLY A 192 1.65 -9.21 -15.72
N ALA A 193 0.33 -9.23 -15.80
CA ALA A 193 -0.42 -9.50 -17.04
C ALA A 193 -0.09 -8.54 -18.19
N ASN A 194 0.14 -7.25 -17.91
CA ASN A 194 0.52 -6.28 -18.93
C ASN A 194 1.90 -6.60 -19.55
N CYS A 195 2.75 -7.33 -18.84
CA CYS A 195 4.02 -7.86 -19.33
C CYS A 195 3.93 -9.31 -19.83
N GLY A 196 2.75 -9.94 -19.76
CA GLY A 196 2.54 -11.36 -20.10
C GLY A 196 3.13 -12.33 -19.07
N ILE A 197 3.21 -11.91 -17.80
CA ILE A 197 3.76 -12.69 -16.69
C ILE A 197 2.63 -13.03 -15.72
N GLY A 198 2.57 -14.27 -15.24
CA GLY A 198 1.58 -14.79 -14.28
C GLY A 198 2.16 -15.80 -13.33
#